data_AF-A0A7S0F128-F1
#
_entry.id   AF-A0A7S0F128-F1
#
_cell.length_a   1.000
_cell.length_b   1.000
_cell.length_c   1.000
_cell.angle_alpha   90.00
_cell.angle_beta   90.00
_cell.angle_gamma   90.00
#
_symmetry.space_group_name_H-M   'P 1'
#
loop_
_entity.id
_entity.type
_entity.pdbx_description
1 polymer ?
#
loop_
_entity_poly.entity_id
_entity_poly.type
_entity_poly.pdbx_seq_one_letter_code
_entity_poly.pdbx_strand_id
1 'polypeptide(L)'
;LPELKAFHGLGRVEVPGVALACAPSASTQSAPATSVIVAPGGAYKFVGVPGKPEADSVLQWLCATGDVAVFVLKYRVPVVGPPATPEISNFGGLPWGDAALMDAQRAVRLVRWWAAHNQSLKLDPSRVGFLGLSAGAHLVAHLAWRHDERLYARLDAVDEENALPNFQILVYPWNLERLAPSSRWLGVTLQRQPSNASRL
;
A
#
# COMPACT_ATOMS: atom_id res chain seq x y z
N LEU A 1 6.18 -16.84 -9.00
CA LEU A 1 4.96 -16.30 -8.35
C LEU A 1 3.77 -16.40 -9.31
N PRO A 2 3.11 -17.56 -9.42
CA PRO A 2 1.96 -17.76 -10.31
C PRO A 2 0.77 -16.85 -9.98
N GLU A 3 0.56 -16.50 -8.71
CA GLU A 3 -0.58 -15.71 -8.24
C GLU A 3 -0.50 -14.22 -8.63
N LEU A 4 0.71 -13.70 -8.86
CA LEU A 4 0.92 -12.35 -9.39
C LEU A 4 0.60 -12.24 -10.89
N LYS A 5 0.36 -13.34 -11.60
CA LYS A 5 -0.09 -13.29 -13.02
C LYS A 5 -1.44 -12.59 -13.16
N ALA A 6 -2.28 -12.61 -12.13
CA ALA A 6 -3.56 -11.89 -12.09
C ALA A 6 -3.39 -10.35 -11.94
N PHE A 7 -2.16 -9.86 -11.83
CA PHE A 7 -1.80 -8.44 -11.69
C PHE A 7 -1.16 -7.87 -12.98
N HIS A 8 -1.07 -8.64 -14.08
CA HIS A 8 -0.32 -8.28 -15.28
C HIS A 8 -0.94 -7.12 -16.08
N GLY A 9 -0.16 -6.04 -16.31
CA GLY A 9 -0.42 -5.02 -17.33
C GLY A 9 -1.85 -4.48 -17.33
N LEU A 10 -2.46 -4.38 -16.16
CA LEU A 10 -3.89 -4.11 -16.05
C LEU A 10 -4.13 -2.65 -16.40
N GLY A 11 -4.80 -2.42 -17.54
CA GLY A 11 -5.35 -1.12 -17.92
C GLY A 11 -6.39 -0.68 -16.89
N ARG A 12 -7.69 -0.84 -17.16
CA ARG A 12 -8.71 -0.66 -16.12
C ARG A 12 -8.47 -1.64 -15.00
N VAL A 13 -8.47 -1.16 -13.76
CA VAL A 13 -8.69 -2.01 -12.60
C VAL A 13 -10.02 -1.57 -11.99
N GLU A 14 -11.03 -2.43 -12.08
CA GLU A 14 -12.32 -2.20 -11.41
C GLU A 14 -12.44 -2.99 -10.10
N VAL A 15 -11.84 -4.18 -10.06
CA VAL A 15 -11.85 -5.05 -8.89
C VAL A 15 -10.50 -4.97 -8.21
N PRO A 16 -10.41 -4.31 -7.04
CA PRO A 16 -9.16 -4.22 -6.30
C PRO A 16 -8.80 -5.57 -5.67
N GLY A 17 -7.55 -5.70 -5.24
CA GLY A 17 -7.12 -6.89 -4.53
C GLY A 17 -5.76 -6.76 -3.89
N VAL A 18 -5.51 -7.59 -2.88
CA VAL A 18 -4.22 -7.72 -2.20
C VAL A 18 -3.78 -9.16 -2.33
N ALA A 19 -2.54 -9.38 -2.79
CA ALA A 19 -1.96 -10.72 -2.88
C ALA A 19 -0.66 -10.80 -2.10
N LEU A 20 -0.41 -11.95 -1.45
CA LEU A 20 0.87 -12.25 -0.82
C LEU A 20 1.89 -12.60 -1.93
N ALA A 21 2.90 -11.77 -2.11
CA ALA A 21 3.99 -12.03 -3.04
C ALA A 21 5.02 -12.99 -2.45
N CYS A 22 5.38 -12.82 -1.19
CA CYS A 22 6.26 -13.76 -0.48
C CYS A 22 6.02 -13.67 1.03
N ALA A 23 6.10 -14.84 1.67
CA ALA A 23 6.12 -14.94 3.12
C ALA A 23 7.55 -14.79 3.66
N PRO A 24 7.73 -14.35 4.92
CA PRO A 24 9.02 -14.36 5.58
C PRO A 24 9.58 -15.79 5.65
N SER A 25 10.90 -15.93 5.58
CA SER A 25 11.56 -17.24 5.65
C SER A 25 11.32 -17.89 7.01
N ALA A 26 11.04 -19.19 7.03
CA ALA A 26 10.89 -19.92 8.29
C ALA A 26 12.19 -19.94 9.11
N SER A 27 13.35 -19.83 8.46
CA SER A 27 14.67 -19.82 9.11
C SER A 27 15.00 -18.52 9.85
N THR A 28 14.30 -17.42 9.57
CA THR A 28 14.54 -16.10 10.18
C THR A 28 13.55 -15.78 11.32
N GLN A 29 12.53 -16.62 11.53
CA GLN A 29 11.43 -16.35 12.46
C GLN A 29 11.73 -16.75 13.90
N SER A 30 12.45 -15.89 14.62
CA SER A 30 12.47 -15.90 16.10
C SER A 30 11.32 -15.08 16.72
N ALA A 31 10.68 -14.21 15.92
CA ALA A 31 9.58 -13.33 16.33
C ALA A 31 8.61 -13.09 15.16
N PRO A 32 7.39 -12.59 15.43
CA PRO A 32 6.45 -12.20 14.37
C PRO A 32 7.04 -11.14 13.42
N ALA A 33 6.88 -11.36 12.12
CA ALA A 33 7.53 -10.56 11.08
C ALA A 33 6.76 -9.29 10.71
N THR A 34 7.46 -8.36 10.07
CA THR A 34 6.86 -7.13 9.50
C THR A 34 6.12 -7.44 8.19
N SER A 35 5.00 -6.78 7.97
CA SER A 35 4.31 -6.79 6.69
C SER A 35 4.61 -5.51 5.90
N VAL A 36 4.88 -5.65 4.60
CA VAL A 36 5.05 -4.52 3.68
C VAL A 36 4.05 -4.66 2.55
N ILE A 37 3.12 -3.72 2.44
CA ILE A 37 2.23 -3.59 1.29
C ILE A 37 2.94 -2.76 0.23
N VAL A 38 2.95 -3.22 -1.01
CA VAL A 38 3.55 -2.53 -2.16
C VAL A 38 2.44 -2.05 -3.08
N ALA A 39 2.32 -0.73 -3.27
CA ALA A 39 1.50 -0.09 -4.28
C ALA A 39 2.36 0.27 -5.49
N PRO A 40 2.20 -0.42 -6.63
CA PRO A 40 2.96 -0.13 -7.83
C PRO A 40 2.63 1.24 -8.44
N GLY A 41 3.51 1.72 -9.32
CA GLY A 41 3.25 2.91 -10.14
C GLY A 41 2.30 2.63 -11.31
N GLY A 42 2.23 3.60 -12.23
CA GLY A 42 1.38 3.51 -13.43
C GLY A 42 0.50 4.74 -13.68
N ALA A 43 0.84 5.88 -13.07
CA ALA A 43 0.20 7.19 -13.30
C ALA A 43 -1.32 7.22 -13.09
N TYR A 44 -1.86 6.30 -12.25
CA TYR A 44 -3.31 6.07 -12.11
C TYR A 44 -4.03 5.71 -13.42
N LYS A 45 -3.29 5.24 -14.44
CA LYS A 45 -3.84 4.79 -15.74
C LYS A 45 -3.79 3.28 -15.90
N PHE A 46 -2.87 2.65 -15.18
CA PHE A 46 -2.67 1.21 -15.09
C PHE A 46 -1.99 0.90 -13.74
N VAL A 47 -1.97 -0.37 -13.34
CA VAL A 47 -1.15 -0.82 -12.21
C VAL A 47 0.07 -1.57 -12.75
N GLY A 48 1.26 -1.07 -12.47
CA GLY A 48 2.51 -1.62 -12.97
C GLY A 48 2.94 -2.91 -12.27
N VAL A 49 2.41 -4.06 -12.66
CA VAL A 49 2.91 -5.40 -12.26
C VAL A 49 2.61 -6.41 -13.38
N PRO A 50 3.22 -7.62 -13.42
CA PRO A 50 4.64 -7.94 -13.59
C PRO A 50 5.14 -7.82 -15.06
N GLY A 51 6.45 -7.66 -15.27
CA GLY A 51 7.09 -7.44 -16.59
C GLY A 51 7.59 -5.99 -16.79
N LYS A 52 7.52 -5.17 -15.74
CA LYS A 52 8.07 -3.81 -15.70
C LYS A 52 9.24 -3.79 -14.69
N PRO A 53 10.43 -3.30 -15.08
CA PRO A 53 11.63 -3.40 -14.25
C PRO A 53 11.51 -2.81 -12.85
N GLU A 54 10.66 -1.81 -12.66
CA GLU A 54 10.63 -0.99 -11.44
C GLU A 54 10.02 -1.71 -10.23
N ALA A 55 8.75 -2.15 -10.34
CA ALA A 55 8.07 -2.86 -9.25
C ALA A 55 8.66 -4.26 -9.03
N ASP A 56 9.06 -4.95 -10.11
CA ASP A 56 9.64 -6.29 -10.01
C ASP A 56 10.97 -6.26 -9.23
N SER A 57 11.80 -5.24 -9.41
CA SER A 57 13.06 -5.11 -8.67
C SER A 57 12.84 -4.89 -7.17
N VAL A 58 11.87 -4.05 -6.79
CA VAL A 58 11.53 -3.81 -5.37
C VAL A 58 10.96 -5.07 -4.72
N LEU A 59 10.06 -5.78 -5.40
CA LEU A 59 9.49 -7.03 -4.90
C LEU A 59 10.56 -8.10 -4.75
N GLN A 60 11.43 -8.28 -5.76
CA GLN A 60 12.53 -9.23 -5.69
C GLN A 60 13.48 -8.91 -4.54
N TRP A 61 13.85 -7.64 -4.38
CA TRP A 61 14.74 -7.21 -3.30
C TRP A 61 14.12 -7.46 -1.93
N LEU A 62 12.88 -7.02 -1.69
CA LEU A 62 12.18 -7.24 -0.42
C LEU A 62 12.04 -8.73 -0.10
N CYS A 63 11.62 -9.54 -1.08
CA CYS A 63 11.48 -10.98 -0.88
C CYS A 63 12.81 -11.69 -0.64
N ALA A 64 13.91 -11.23 -1.25
CA ALA A 64 15.23 -11.80 -1.06
C ALA A 64 15.79 -11.58 0.35
N THR A 65 15.31 -10.56 1.08
CA THR A 65 15.71 -10.37 2.49
C THR A 65 15.25 -11.53 3.38
N GLY A 66 14.09 -12.12 3.09
CA GLY A 66 13.49 -13.17 3.91
C GLY A 66 12.95 -12.71 5.27
N ASP A 67 13.01 -11.42 5.61
CA ASP A 67 12.65 -10.89 6.93
C ASP A 67 11.23 -10.32 7.02
N VAL A 68 10.58 -10.09 5.87
CA VAL A 68 9.27 -9.44 5.78
C VAL A 68 8.29 -10.25 4.94
N ALA A 69 7.00 -10.14 5.26
CA ALA A 69 5.93 -10.52 4.35
C ALA A 69 5.68 -9.39 3.35
N VAL A 70 5.68 -9.71 2.06
CA VAL A 70 5.41 -8.71 1.02
C VAL A 70 4.05 -8.97 0.41
N PHE A 71 3.20 -7.96 0.45
CA PHE A 71 1.88 -7.94 -0.18
C PHE A 71 1.87 -6.94 -1.34
N VAL A 72 1.15 -7.23 -2.41
CA VAL A 72 0.99 -6.33 -3.56
C VAL A 72 -0.44 -5.85 -3.64
N LEU A 73 -0.63 -4.54 -3.69
CA LEU A 73 -1.92 -3.91 -3.90
C LEU A 73 -2.17 -3.69 -5.39
N LYS A 74 -3.27 -4.29 -5.88
CA LYS A 74 -3.95 -3.89 -7.11
C LYS A 74 -5.06 -2.94 -6.74
N TYR A 75 -4.81 -1.65 -6.91
CA TYR A 75 -5.78 -0.59 -6.65
C TYR A 75 -6.51 -0.19 -7.92
N ARG A 76 -7.74 0.30 -7.78
CA ARG A 76 -8.57 0.75 -8.88
C ARG A 76 -7.94 1.93 -9.60
N VAL A 77 -7.89 1.85 -10.92
CA VAL A 77 -7.40 2.90 -11.82
C VAL A 77 -8.37 3.06 -13.01
N PRO A 78 -8.76 4.29 -13.37
CA PRO A 78 -9.61 4.53 -14.53
C PRO A 78 -8.85 4.27 -15.85
N VAL A 79 -9.54 3.78 -16.89
CA VAL A 79 -8.98 3.58 -18.26
C VAL A 79 -8.69 4.89 -18.98
N VAL A 80 -9.38 5.95 -18.59
CA VAL A 80 -9.32 7.23 -19.27
C VAL A 80 -8.30 8.08 -18.53
N GLY A 81 -7.48 8.83 -19.29
CA GLY A 81 -6.52 9.77 -18.72
C GLY A 81 -7.16 10.77 -17.76
N PRO A 82 -6.37 11.66 -17.14
CA PRO A 82 -6.93 12.68 -16.24
C PRO A 82 -8.14 13.31 -16.91
N PRO A 83 -9.29 13.37 -16.21
CA PRO A 83 -10.56 13.72 -16.82
C PRO A 83 -10.47 15.07 -17.53
N ALA A 84 -11.23 15.25 -18.61
CA ALA A 84 -11.38 16.54 -19.29
C ALA A 84 -11.88 17.65 -18.34
N THR A 85 -12.39 17.28 -17.16
CA THR A 85 -12.68 18.11 -16.00
C THR A 85 -11.94 17.54 -14.77
N PRO A 86 -11.08 18.27 -14.05
CA PRO A 86 -9.93 17.65 -13.37
C PRO A 86 -10.20 16.76 -12.14
N GLU A 87 -11.45 16.65 -11.68
CA GLU A 87 -11.73 16.27 -10.29
C GLU A 87 -12.62 15.04 -10.10
N ILE A 88 -13.27 14.53 -11.15
CA ILE A 88 -14.23 13.41 -11.04
C ILE A 88 -13.73 12.19 -11.83
N SER A 89 -13.63 11.04 -11.16
CA SER A 89 -13.25 9.75 -11.75
C SER A 89 -14.46 9.01 -12.34
N ASN A 90 -14.19 8.08 -13.26
CA ASN A 90 -15.22 7.21 -13.84
C ASN A 90 -15.72 6.10 -12.89
N PHE A 91 -15.32 6.12 -11.61
CA PHE A 91 -15.84 5.22 -10.59
C PHE A 91 -17.08 5.84 -9.94
N GLY A 92 -18.19 5.88 -10.67
CA GLY A 92 -19.47 6.34 -10.12
C GLY A 92 -19.48 7.82 -9.68
N GLY A 93 -18.63 8.66 -10.27
CA GLY A 93 -18.55 10.08 -9.92
C GLY A 93 -17.71 10.39 -8.68
N LEU A 94 -16.94 9.42 -8.16
CA LEU A 94 -16.03 9.65 -7.04
C LEU A 94 -14.94 10.67 -7.39
N PRO A 95 -14.46 11.47 -6.42
CA PRO A 95 -13.29 12.32 -6.61
C PRO A 95 -12.10 11.55 -7.16
N TRP A 96 -11.26 12.23 -7.95
CA TRP A 96 -10.07 11.61 -8.51
C TRP A 96 -9.15 11.06 -7.40
N GLY A 97 -8.79 9.78 -7.51
CA GLY A 97 -7.96 9.08 -6.53
C GLY A 97 -8.73 8.39 -5.40
N ASP A 98 -9.98 8.77 -5.11
CA ASP A 98 -10.74 8.22 -3.97
C ASP A 98 -10.99 6.71 -4.10
N ALA A 99 -11.25 6.20 -5.30
CA ALA A 99 -11.38 4.76 -5.51
C ALA A 99 -10.10 4.00 -5.10
N ALA A 100 -8.93 4.50 -5.50
CA ALA A 100 -7.66 3.92 -5.11
C ALA A 100 -7.38 4.07 -3.60
N LEU A 101 -7.79 5.20 -3.00
CA LEU A 101 -7.65 5.46 -1.58
C LEU A 101 -8.52 4.53 -0.73
N MET A 102 -9.77 4.27 -1.13
CA MET A 102 -10.62 3.25 -0.51
C MET A 102 -9.93 1.87 -0.53
N ASP A 103 -9.31 1.51 -1.65
CA ASP A 103 -8.60 0.24 -1.80
C ASP A 103 -7.36 0.18 -0.91
N ALA A 104 -6.63 1.29 -0.80
CA ALA A 104 -5.46 1.41 0.06
C ALA A 104 -5.83 1.32 1.55
N GLN A 105 -6.91 2.00 1.98
CA GLN A 105 -7.46 1.87 3.33
C GLN A 105 -7.81 0.42 3.62
N ARG A 106 -8.57 -0.22 2.73
CA ARG A 106 -8.98 -1.61 2.90
C ARG A 106 -7.80 -2.57 2.92
N ALA A 107 -6.76 -2.31 2.13
CA ALA A 107 -5.57 -3.15 2.06
C ALA A 107 -4.78 -3.17 3.38
N VAL A 108 -4.57 -2.00 4.00
CA VAL A 108 -3.89 -1.93 5.30
C VAL A 108 -4.69 -2.68 6.36
N ARG A 109 -6.01 -2.48 6.37
CA ARG A 109 -6.92 -3.17 7.28
C ARG A 109 -6.87 -4.68 7.10
N LEU A 110 -6.94 -5.18 5.87
CA LEU A 110 -6.86 -6.61 5.56
C LEU A 110 -5.53 -7.21 6.04
N VAL A 111 -4.41 -6.58 5.71
CA VAL A 111 -3.09 -7.11 6.10
C VAL A 111 -2.90 -7.06 7.61
N ARG A 112 -3.35 -6.01 8.28
CA ARG A 112 -3.35 -5.93 9.75
C ARG A 112 -4.21 -7.01 10.37
N TRP A 113 -5.42 -7.20 9.86
CA TRP A 113 -6.33 -8.24 10.31
C TRP A 113 -5.73 -9.63 10.11
N TRP A 114 -5.14 -9.92 8.95
CA TRP A 114 -4.44 -11.18 8.68
C TRP A 114 -3.26 -11.38 9.63
N ALA A 115 -2.51 -10.32 9.94
CA ALA A 115 -1.41 -10.42 10.90
C ALA A 115 -1.89 -10.78 12.31
N ALA A 116 -3.04 -10.23 12.75
CA ALA A 116 -3.62 -10.55 14.05
C ALA A 116 -4.28 -11.94 14.11
N HIS A 117 -4.90 -12.41 13.02
CA HIS A 117 -5.81 -13.57 13.05
C HIS A 117 -5.28 -14.81 12.32
N ASN A 118 -4.27 -14.67 11.46
CA ASN A 118 -3.69 -15.79 10.72
C ASN A 118 -2.32 -16.21 11.29
N GLN A 119 -2.36 -17.09 12.29
CA GLN A 119 -1.15 -17.59 12.96
C GLN A 119 -0.16 -18.31 12.04
N SER A 120 -0.61 -18.83 10.89
CA SER A 120 0.28 -19.51 9.93
C SER A 120 1.28 -18.56 9.26
N LEU A 121 0.95 -17.27 9.18
CA LEU A 121 1.82 -16.25 8.59
C LEU A 121 2.85 -15.70 9.60
N LYS A 122 2.60 -15.84 10.91
CA LYS A 122 3.45 -15.32 12.01
C LYS A 122 3.85 -13.86 11.79
N LEU A 123 2.87 -12.97 11.63
CA LEU A 123 3.09 -11.54 11.39
C LEU A 123 2.69 -10.71 12.61
N ASP A 124 3.28 -9.53 12.74
CA ASP A 124 2.95 -8.58 13.81
C ASP A 124 1.95 -7.52 13.30
N PRO A 125 0.71 -7.44 13.85
CA PRO A 125 -0.28 -6.44 13.45
C PRO A 125 0.13 -5.00 13.82
N SER A 126 1.14 -4.82 14.67
CA SER A 126 1.73 -3.51 15.01
C SER A 126 2.88 -3.11 14.08
N ARG A 127 3.24 -3.95 13.09
CA ARG A 127 4.34 -3.71 12.13
C ARG A 127 3.85 -3.89 10.69
N VAL A 128 2.89 -3.06 10.28
CA VAL A 128 2.36 -3.02 8.91
C VAL A 128 2.81 -1.74 8.22
N GLY A 129 3.71 -1.87 7.25
CA GLY A 129 4.19 -0.76 6.43
C GLY A 129 3.58 -0.71 5.05
N PHE A 130 3.69 0.45 4.41
CA PHE A 130 3.21 0.66 3.05
C PHE A 130 4.26 1.37 2.20
N LEU A 131 4.75 0.68 1.18
CA LEU A 131 5.66 1.19 0.15
C LEU A 131 4.88 1.52 -1.13
N GLY A 132 5.11 2.70 -1.68
CA GLY A 132 4.55 3.11 -2.96
C GLY A 132 5.62 3.55 -3.95
N LEU A 133 5.34 3.37 -5.25
CA LEU A 133 6.18 3.85 -6.36
C LEU A 133 5.39 4.84 -7.23
N SER A 134 5.91 6.04 -7.52
CA SER A 134 5.27 7.06 -8.37
C SER A 134 3.80 7.36 -7.97
N ALA A 135 2.82 6.97 -8.77
CA ALA A 135 1.39 7.05 -8.45
C ALA A 135 1.03 6.28 -7.17
N GLY A 136 1.64 5.11 -6.95
CA GLY A 136 1.51 4.37 -5.71
C GLY A 136 2.14 5.09 -4.52
N ALA A 137 3.24 5.83 -4.71
CA ALA A 137 3.82 6.65 -3.65
C ALA A 137 2.90 7.85 -3.31
N HIS A 138 2.27 8.47 -4.30
CA HIS A 138 1.19 9.44 -4.04
C HIS A 138 0.06 8.80 -3.24
N LEU A 139 -0.35 7.57 -3.58
CA LEU A 139 -1.43 6.85 -2.88
C LEU A 139 -1.09 6.60 -1.41
N VAL A 140 0.15 6.22 -1.11
CA VAL A 140 0.62 6.01 0.26
C VAL A 140 0.57 7.32 1.06
N ALA A 141 1.00 8.43 0.48
CA ALA A 141 0.90 9.74 1.12
C ALA A 141 -0.56 10.18 1.31
N HIS A 142 -1.41 9.95 0.31
CA HIS A 142 -2.85 10.24 0.36
C HIS A 142 -3.55 9.43 1.46
N LEU A 143 -3.17 8.17 1.60
CA LEU A 143 -3.65 7.31 2.68
C LEU A 143 -3.23 7.84 4.04
N ALA A 144 -1.94 8.14 4.24
CA ALA A 144 -1.47 8.67 5.52
C ALA A 144 -2.26 9.94 5.92
N TRP A 145 -2.58 10.78 4.93
CA TRP A 145 -3.36 11.99 5.09
C TRP A 145 -4.82 11.75 5.51
N ARG A 146 -5.50 10.80 4.86
CA ARG A 146 -6.96 10.58 4.98
C ARG A 146 -7.32 9.19 5.52
N HIS A 147 -6.46 8.59 6.34
CA HIS A 147 -6.62 7.21 6.79
C HIS A 147 -7.87 7.01 7.67
N ASP A 148 -8.27 8.05 8.39
CA ASP A 148 -9.39 8.08 9.34
C ASP A 148 -10.71 8.48 8.68
N GLU A 149 -10.69 9.01 7.46
CA GLU A 149 -11.90 9.32 6.71
C GLU A 149 -12.65 8.06 6.28
N ARG A 150 -13.97 8.03 6.49
CA ARG A 150 -14.82 6.91 6.09
C ARG A 150 -15.31 7.08 4.65
N LEU A 151 -14.52 6.59 3.69
CA LEU A 151 -14.79 6.76 2.26
C LEU A 151 -15.75 5.72 1.67
N TYR A 152 -16.00 4.61 2.39
CA TYR A 152 -16.92 3.56 1.97
C TYR A 152 -17.72 3.00 3.14
N ALA A 153 -18.88 2.41 2.83
CA ALA A 153 -19.72 1.73 3.80
C ALA A 153 -18.99 0.52 4.38
N ARG A 154 -19.26 0.21 5.65
CA ARG A 154 -18.70 -0.98 6.32
C ARG A 154 -19.02 -2.24 5.51
N LEU A 155 -18.01 -3.04 5.22
CA LEU A 155 -18.15 -4.34 4.56
C LEU A 155 -18.20 -5.47 5.59
N ASP A 156 -17.26 -5.48 6.54
CA ASP A 156 -17.12 -6.53 7.55
C ASP A 156 -16.28 -6.07 8.76
N ALA A 157 -15.90 -7.01 9.64
CA ALA A 157 -15.11 -6.74 10.83
C ALA A 157 -13.68 -6.23 10.55
N VAL A 158 -13.14 -6.48 9.35
CA VAL A 158 -11.82 -5.95 8.97
C VAL A 158 -11.85 -4.42 8.89
N ASP A 159 -13.02 -3.81 8.62
CA ASP A 159 -13.15 -2.34 8.57
C ASP A 159 -13.01 -1.63 9.92
N GLU A 160 -12.96 -2.39 11.02
CA GLU A 160 -12.67 -1.87 12.36
C GLU A 160 -11.16 -1.68 12.60
N GLU A 161 -10.30 -2.23 11.75
CA GLU A 161 -8.85 -2.07 11.86
C GLU A 161 -8.40 -0.65 11.47
N ASN A 162 -7.28 -0.21 12.06
CA ASN A 162 -6.68 1.08 11.72
C ASN A 162 -6.06 1.01 10.30
N ALA A 163 -6.49 1.94 9.43
CA ALA A 163 -6.00 2.06 8.06
C ALA A 163 -4.66 2.82 7.93
N LEU A 164 -4.13 3.41 9.02
CA LEU A 164 -2.84 4.08 9.02
C LEU A 164 -1.69 3.06 9.06
N PRO A 165 -0.80 3.01 8.04
CA PRO A 165 0.41 2.19 8.12
C PRO A 165 1.32 2.66 9.26
N ASN A 166 1.97 1.72 9.94
CA ASN A 166 2.95 2.00 10.99
C ASN A 166 4.19 2.73 10.45
N PHE A 167 4.52 2.53 9.17
CA PHE A 167 5.55 3.27 8.45
C PHE A 167 5.21 3.37 6.96
N GLN A 168 5.73 4.40 6.29
CA GLN A 168 5.51 4.64 4.87
C GLN A 168 6.84 4.77 4.14
N ILE A 169 6.93 4.21 2.93
CA ILE A 169 8.08 4.35 2.04
C ILE A 169 7.60 4.94 0.72
N LEU A 170 8.00 6.18 0.44
CA LEU A 170 7.59 6.91 -0.76
C LEU A 170 8.73 6.93 -1.77
N VAL A 171 8.61 6.20 -2.88
CA VAL A 171 9.62 6.19 -3.93
C VAL A 171 9.15 7.08 -5.09
N TYR A 172 9.85 8.21 -5.31
CA TYR A 172 9.56 9.25 -6.33
C TYR A 172 8.07 9.63 -6.46
N PRO A 173 7.43 10.12 -5.38
CA PRO A 173 5.99 10.37 -5.37
C PRO A 173 5.55 11.38 -6.42
N TRP A 174 4.48 11.03 -7.14
CA TRP A 174 3.88 11.93 -8.12
C TRP A 174 3.03 12.99 -7.41
N ASN A 175 3.29 14.28 -7.66
CA ASN A 175 2.31 15.35 -7.45
C ASN A 175 1.74 15.49 -6.02
N LEU A 176 2.60 15.40 -4.99
CA LEU A 176 2.20 15.51 -3.58
C LEU A 176 1.53 16.85 -3.23
N GLU A 177 1.83 17.91 -3.97
CA GLU A 177 1.21 19.24 -3.81
C GLU A 177 -0.32 19.23 -3.94
N ARG A 178 -0.89 18.24 -4.65
CA ARG A 178 -2.35 18.09 -4.78
C ARG A 178 -3.03 17.46 -3.57
N LEU A 179 -2.28 16.96 -2.58
CA LEU A 179 -2.84 16.36 -1.36
C LEU A 179 -3.20 17.41 -0.30
N ALA A 180 -2.67 18.62 -0.39
CA ALA A 180 -2.88 19.66 0.60
C ALA A 180 -3.65 20.84 0.00
N PRO A 181 -4.86 21.19 0.49
CA PRO A 181 -5.22 22.59 0.54
C PRO A 181 -4.19 23.28 1.44
N SER A 182 -3.86 24.53 1.15
CA SER A 182 -2.73 25.35 1.65
C SER A 182 -2.53 25.50 3.18
N SER A 183 -3.14 24.68 4.03
CA SER A 183 -3.22 24.86 5.49
C SER A 183 -2.87 23.66 6.37
N ARG A 184 -2.43 22.51 5.83
CA ARG A 184 -1.86 21.45 6.69
C ARG A 184 -0.63 20.79 6.07
N TRP A 185 0.49 20.87 6.79
CA TRP A 185 1.74 20.21 6.44
C TRP A 185 1.63 18.70 6.61
N LEU A 186 2.21 17.93 5.68
CA LEU A 186 2.39 16.49 5.86
C LEU A 186 3.28 16.29 7.10
N GLY A 187 2.74 15.70 8.18
CA GLY A 187 3.50 15.45 9.39
C GLY A 187 4.60 14.42 9.13
N VAL A 188 5.86 14.86 9.05
CA VAL A 188 7.01 13.96 9.01
C VAL A 188 7.33 13.54 10.44
N THR A 189 6.92 12.33 10.83
CA THR A 189 7.33 11.76 12.12
C THR A 189 8.69 11.09 11.95
N LEU A 190 9.75 11.72 12.46
CA LEU A 190 11.06 11.10 12.61
C LEU A 190 11.02 10.14 13.81
N GLN A 191 10.84 8.84 13.56
CA GLN A 191 11.12 7.83 14.59
C GLN A 191 12.63 7.54 14.62
N ARG A 192 13.33 8.10 15.60
CA ARG A 192 14.67 7.63 15.97
C ARG A 192 14.53 6.27 16.64
N GLN A 193 15.18 5.26 16.08
CA GLN A 193 15.47 4.03 16.82
C GLN A 193 16.33 4.40 18.04
N PRO A 194 16.00 3.95 19.26
CA PRO A 194 16.91 4.13 20.39
C PRO A 194 18.23 3.40 20.07
N SER A 195 19.34 4.13 20.13
CA SER A 195 20.66 3.54 19.98
C SER A 195 20.88 2.58 21.16
N ASN A 196 21.19 1.31 20.86
CA ASN A 196 21.75 0.37 21.83
C ASN A 196 23.18 0.79 22.19
N ALA A 197 23.32 1.88 22.93
CA ALA A 197 24.58 2.33 23.52
C ALA A 197 24.66 1.82 24.97
N SER A 198 24.78 0.50 25.12
CA SER A 198 25.22 -0.13 26.37
C SER A 198 25.72 -1.55 26.10
N ARG A 199 26.82 -1.65 25.36
CA ARG A 199 27.80 -2.74 25.45
C ARG A 199 29.18 -2.19 25.11
N LEU A 200 29.88 -1.74 26.14
CA LEU A 200 31.30 -1.95 26.47
C LEU A 200 31.71 -0.90 27.51
#